data_AF-A0A425W5Z4-F1
#
_entry.id   AF-A0A425W5Z4-F1
#
_cell.length_a   1.000
_cell.length_b   1.000
_cell.length_c   1.000
_cell.angle_alpha   90.00
_cell.angle_beta   90.00
_cell.angle_gamma   90.00
#
_symmetry.space_group_name_H-M   'P 1'
#
loop_
_entity.id
_entity.type
_entity.pdbx_description
1 polymer ?
#
loop_
_entity_poly.entity_id
_entity_poly.type
_entity_poly.pdbx_seq_one_letter_code
_entity_poly.pdbx_strand_id
1 'polypeptide(L)'
;MTDQTLTLTTAQMKQIARYKLTFKDILEGASFEEGRIVCPEVYSFTLDDLYHAIQNMKAADPTVREFGDDWFYPISQLSEAFDLDRAQGFSDDVDEYDSIKGYPGLNLSDSSWFYILWIKLEGCWLDIDDEIKLSEFLNYDEILSDLDRYFSNKGKPLEAWSFSKNEMIDYIGFFDDDQFVKEADETELALARKFTDQLCDEDSCLALRVKGYACYGGNRLYPCDWHTSRDCMIRLFERTDDPQYADTLGYIYYYGRCNGGVPEYEKAFHYFGIAAANGLYEGMYKLADMYCHGYACKKSPRTARSLYKIVYEDSLQNFLKGRGANFADAALRMGNVYAKGIDEEADPIAAYRYYVQAEYAAKIRAQENDFFGNTTVVINVQKALEETRGKLPKDYLKAHMAYDFPWLFRQLAEDNNRCELRKVTNNKGHTELTAKRLPTRSVPEPDCILVTIPELSFCTRTAEVSYTIGDTAEIWFVDGSDDGDRTRFDFCDWNPVECRYEFYYDNELVAWSKSEKYRFYGPSA
;
A
#
# COMPACT_ATOMS: atom_id res chain seq x y z
N MET A 1 30.33 3.51 55.77
CA MET A 1 29.79 4.69 55.05
C MET A 1 28.30 4.69 55.33
N THR A 2 27.80 5.82 55.80
CA THR A 2 26.52 5.98 56.50
C THR A 2 25.33 5.58 55.62
N ASP A 3 24.49 4.72 56.19
CA ASP A 3 23.20 4.23 55.69
C ASP A 3 22.14 5.35 55.81
N GLN A 4 22.48 6.56 55.37
CA GLN A 4 21.68 7.76 55.55
C GLN A 4 20.73 7.92 54.36
N THR A 5 19.45 7.67 54.61
CA THR A 5 18.37 8.05 53.71
C THR A 5 18.35 9.57 53.54
N LEU A 6 18.32 10.03 52.29
CA LEU A 6 18.28 11.44 51.92
C LEU A 6 16.83 11.85 51.65
N THR A 7 16.35 12.90 52.32
CA THR A 7 14.98 13.42 52.11
C THR A 7 15.00 14.62 51.17
N LEU A 8 14.26 14.56 50.07
CA LEU A 8 14.10 15.69 49.14
C LEU A 8 12.87 16.52 49.50
N THR A 9 13.06 17.82 49.68
CA THR A 9 11.95 18.77 49.81
C THR A 9 11.38 19.14 48.45
N THR A 10 10.11 19.56 48.37
CA THR A 10 9.49 20.06 47.13
C THR A 10 10.25 21.23 46.50
N ALA A 11 10.92 22.06 47.32
CA ALA A 11 11.79 23.13 46.84
C ALA A 11 13.05 22.60 46.13
N GLN A 12 13.65 21.52 46.65
CA GLN A 12 14.77 20.85 45.98
C GLN A 12 14.29 20.12 44.72
N MET A 13 13.16 19.41 44.78
CA MET A 13 12.57 18.75 43.62
C MET A 13 12.28 19.74 42.50
N LYS A 14 11.77 20.95 42.80
CA LYS A 14 11.62 22.03 41.81
C LYS A 14 12.94 22.47 41.19
N GLN A 15 14.00 22.60 41.99
CA GLN A 15 15.32 22.98 41.48
C GLN A 15 15.91 21.89 40.59
N ILE A 16 15.73 20.62 40.98
CA ILE A 16 16.06 19.45 40.17
C ILE A 16 15.27 19.47 38.87
N ALA A 17 13.94 19.54 38.92
CA ALA A 17 13.06 19.58 37.75
C ALA A 17 13.44 20.67 36.74
N ARG A 18 14.01 21.79 37.21
CA ARG A 18 14.49 22.90 36.37
C ARG A 18 15.96 22.80 35.96
N TYR A 19 16.65 21.69 36.23
CA TYR A 19 18.09 21.51 35.99
C TYR A 19 18.96 22.61 36.66
N LYS A 20 18.54 23.12 37.82
CA LYS A 20 19.34 24.04 38.66
C LYS A 20 20.18 23.30 39.70
N LEU A 21 19.76 22.08 40.02
CA LEU A 21 20.46 21.09 40.80
C LEU A 21 20.40 19.76 40.05
N THR A 22 21.43 18.96 40.18
CA THR A 22 21.46 17.57 39.71
C THR A 22 21.52 16.62 40.90
N PHE A 23 21.23 15.33 40.69
CA PHE A 23 21.37 14.32 41.75
C PHE A 23 22.83 14.16 42.18
N LYS A 24 23.80 14.42 41.30
CA LYS A 24 25.22 14.48 41.67
C LYS A 24 25.53 15.55 42.72
N ASP A 25 24.90 16.72 42.61
CA ASP A 25 25.08 17.81 43.59
C ASP A 25 24.52 17.43 44.96
N ILE A 26 23.40 16.71 44.97
CA ILE A 26 22.69 16.36 46.20
C ILE A 26 23.31 15.13 46.87
N LEU A 27 23.79 14.18 46.08
CA LEU A 27 24.44 12.96 46.56
C LEU A 27 25.94 13.17 46.88
N GLU A 28 26.45 14.39 46.78
CA GLU A 28 27.86 14.75 47.02
C GLU A 28 28.84 13.84 46.24
N GLY A 29 28.47 13.46 45.01
CA GLY A 29 29.26 12.58 44.15
C GLY A 29 29.07 11.07 44.37
N ALA A 30 28.15 10.64 45.23
CA ALA A 30 27.70 9.24 45.28
C ALA A 30 26.76 8.91 44.11
N SER A 31 26.74 7.64 43.68
CA SER A 31 25.82 7.15 42.65
C SER A 31 24.38 7.11 43.16
N PHE A 32 23.43 7.37 42.27
CA PHE A 32 22.00 7.24 42.56
C PHE A 32 21.63 5.79 42.90
N GLU A 33 20.93 5.60 44.01
CA GLU A 33 20.29 4.34 44.41
C GLU A 33 18.86 4.66 44.86
N GLU A 34 17.86 4.15 44.14
CA GLU A 34 16.43 4.48 44.31
C GLU A 34 15.96 4.37 45.77
N GLY A 35 16.37 3.30 46.48
CA GLY A 35 15.98 3.06 47.88
C GLY A 35 16.62 3.99 48.92
N ARG A 36 17.49 4.93 48.54
CA ARG A 36 18.14 5.87 49.45
C ARG A 36 17.52 7.26 49.45
N ILE A 37 16.59 7.55 48.54
CA ILE A 37 15.94 8.85 48.41
C ILE A 37 14.48 8.74 48.85
N VAL A 38 14.05 9.64 49.74
CA VAL A 38 12.67 9.74 50.20
C VAL A 38 12.10 11.10 49.82
N CYS A 39 11.01 11.08 49.06
CA CYS A 39 10.22 12.26 48.72
C CYS A 39 8.93 12.20 49.55
N PRO A 40 8.82 12.96 50.66
CA PRO A 40 7.66 12.90 51.56
C PRO A 40 6.40 13.53 50.95
N GLU A 41 6.56 14.32 49.89
CA GLU A 41 5.48 14.97 49.15
C GLU A 41 5.68 14.70 47.65
N VAL A 42 4.57 14.57 46.93
CA VAL A 42 4.57 14.53 45.46
C VAL A 42 4.74 15.95 44.93
N TYR A 43 5.71 16.15 44.04
CA TYR A 43 5.94 17.40 43.33
C TYR A 43 5.34 17.30 41.93
N SER A 44 4.47 18.25 41.55
CA SER A 44 3.90 18.27 40.20
C SER A 44 4.88 18.87 39.20
N PHE A 45 5.55 18.03 38.41
CA PHE A 45 6.47 18.48 37.36
C PHE A 45 5.67 19.07 36.19
N THR A 46 5.89 20.35 35.89
CA THR A 46 5.17 21.08 34.85
C THR A 46 6.00 21.31 33.59
N LEU A 47 5.33 21.64 32.48
CA LEU A 47 5.99 22.11 31.26
C LEU A 47 6.82 23.39 31.49
N ASP A 48 6.39 24.28 32.40
CA ASP A 48 7.19 25.46 32.77
C ASP A 48 8.53 25.04 33.41
N ASP A 49 8.52 24.00 34.25
CA ASP A 49 9.76 23.49 34.83
C ASP A 49 10.66 22.89 33.76
N LEU A 50 10.10 22.11 32.83
CA LEU A 50 10.84 21.49 31.73
C LEU A 50 11.42 22.55 30.77
N TYR A 51 10.66 23.60 30.45
CA TYR A 51 11.15 24.75 29.69
C TYR A 51 12.39 25.38 30.34
N HIS A 52 12.35 25.62 31.65
CA HIS A 52 13.52 26.13 32.38
C HIS A 52 14.66 25.11 32.45
N ALA A 53 14.35 23.80 32.50
CA ALA A 53 15.35 22.74 32.43
C ALA A 53 16.13 22.81 31.12
N ILE A 54 15.42 22.88 29.99
CA ILE A 54 16.03 23.04 28.65
C ILE A 54 16.90 24.30 28.58
N GLN A 55 16.46 25.43 29.15
CA GLN A 55 17.28 26.65 29.22
C GLN A 55 18.56 26.46 30.05
N ASN A 56 18.46 25.82 31.21
CA ASN A 56 19.62 25.61 32.09
C ASN A 56 20.57 24.56 31.53
N MET A 57 20.06 23.49 30.90
CA MET A 57 20.87 22.51 30.17
C MET A 57 21.61 23.17 29.00
N LYS A 58 20.96 24.05 28.23
CA LYS A 58 21.62 24.82 27.17
C LYS A 58 22.79 25.66 27.71
N ALA A 59 22.62 26.27 28.89
CA ALA A 59 23.65 27.09 29.51
C ALA A 59 24.79 26.26 30.12
N ALA A 60 24.48 25.07 30.65
CA ALA A 60 25.46 24.15 31.25
C ALA A 60 26.22 23.32 30.20
N ASP A 61 25.58 23.03 29.07
CA ASP A 61 26.05 22.13 28.00
C ASP A 61 26.60 20.80 28.55
N PRO A 62 25.77 19.99 29.23
CA PRO A 62 26.22 18.74 29.82
C PRO A 62 26.58 17.71 28.74
N THR A 63 27.40 16.73 29.11
CA THR A 63 27.49 15.48 28.34
C THR A 63 26.20 14.68 28.46
N VAL A 64 25.97 13.75 27.53
CA VAL A 64 24.83 12.81 27.59
C VAL A 64 24.83 12.05 28.91
N ARG A 65 26.01 11.66 29.42
CA ARG A 65 26.19 11.04 30.74
C ARG A 65 25.72 11.93 31.88
N GLU A 66 26.22 13.16 31.95
CA GLU A 66 25.87 14.10 33.03
C GLU A 66 24.39 14.47 32.99
N PHE A 67 23.78 14.53 31.81
CA PHE A 67 22.33 14.68 31.68
C PHE A 67 21.58 13.41 32.12
N GLY A 68 22.01 12.24 31.65
CA GLY A 68 21.34 10.97 31.87
C GLY A 68 21.42 10.49 33.31
N ASP A 69 22.65 10.26 33.79
CA ASP A 69 22.95 9.70 35.10
C ASP A 69 22.61 10.67 36.24
N ASP A 70 22.87 11.97 36.05
CA ASP A 70 22.71 12.95 37.13
C ASP A 70 21.34 13.66 37.12
N TRP A 71 20.50 13.45 36.10
CA TRP A 71 19.19 14.12 36.00
C TRP A 71 18.07 13.24 35.44
N PHE A 72 18.15 12.78 34.20
CA PHE A 72 17.02 12.13 33.51
C PHE A 72 16.63 10.79 34.14
N TYR A 73 17.61 9.90 34.32
CA TYR A 73 17.38 8.57 34.87
C TYR A 73 16.87 8.62 36.32
N PRO A 74 17.47 9.39 37.25
CA PRO A 74 16.94 9.56 38.59
C PRO A 74 15.50 10.08 38.66
N ILE A 75 15.13 11.08 37.85
CA ILE A 75 13.75 11.60 37.82
C ILE A 75 12.79 10.53 37.29
N SER A 76 13.21 9.77 36.27
CA SER A 76 12.42 8.67 35.69
C SER A 76 12.16 7.55 36.70
N GLN A 77 13.14 7.21 37.54
CA GLN A 77 12.96 6.23 38.63
C GLN A 77 12.08 6.78 39.77
N LEU A 78 11.99 8.10 39.91
CA LEU A 78 11.16 8.78 40.90
C LEU A 78 9.86 9.31 40.27
N SER A 79 9.31 8.62 39.27
CA SER A 79 8.17 9.08 38.47
C SER A 79 6.95 9.46 39.32
N GLU A 80 6.60 8.65 40.32
CA GLU A 80 5.50 8.92 41.26
C GLU A 80 5.77 10.19 42.09
N ALA A 81 7.01 10.39 42.53
CA ALA A 81 7.37 11.55 43.34
C ALA A 81 7.35 12.85 42.50
N PHE A 82 7.67 12.77 41.21
CA PHE A 82 7.63 13.90 40.27
C PHE A 82 6.30 14.03 39.51
N ASP A 83 5.30 13.20 39.80
CA ASP A 83 3.98 13.23 39.16
C ASP A 83 4.08 13.15 37.61
N LEU A 84 5.02 12.34 37.10
CA LEU A 84 5.35 12.30 35.67
C LEU A 84 4.17 11.81 34.81
N ASP A 85 3.32 10.94 35.35
CA ASP A 85 2.15 10.44 34.64
C ASP A 85 1.20 11.58 34.33
N ARG A 86 0.87 12.39 35.35
CA ARG A 86 0.05 13.59 35.18
C ARG A 86 0.72 14.62 34.28
N ALA A 87 2.03 14.82 34.41
CA ALA A 87 2.77 15.75 33.56
C ALA A 87 2.65 15.39 32.08
N GLN A 88 2.68 14.11 31.76
CA GLN A 88 2.53 13.57 30.40
C GLN A 88 1.06 13.38 29.97
N GLY A 89 0.11 13.64 30.85
CA GLY A 89 -1.31 13.47 30.57
C GLY A 89 -1.79 12.02 30.61
N PHE A 90 -1.02 11.12 31.21
CA PHE A 90 -1.50 9.78 31.56
C PHE A 90 -2.42 9.89 32.78
N SER A 91 -3.64 9.38 32.67
CA SER A 91 -4.57 9.24 33.80
C SER A 91 -4.94 7.76 33.99
N ASP A 92 -5.34 7.40 35.22
CA ASP A 92 -5.83 6.05 35.55
C ASP A 92 -7.15 5.70 34.83
N ASP A 93 -7.84 6.71 34.30
CA ASP A 93 -9.03 6.55 33.48
C ASP A 93 -8.60 6.40 32.01
N VAL A 94 -8.56 5.14 31.54
CA VAL A 94 -8.15 4.74 30.18
C VAL A 94 -8.94 5.46 29.05
N ASP A 95 -10.04 6.13 29.39
CA ASP A 95 -10.89 6.91 28.48
C ASP A 95 -10.40 8.37 28.27
N GLU A 96 -9.40 8.83 29.03
CA GLU A 96 -8.89 10.21 29.02
C GLU A 96 -7.46 10.30 28.48
N TYR A 97 -7.04 9.38 27.60
CA TYR A 97 -5.85 9.58 26.79
C TYR A 97 -6.15 10.72 25.81
N ASP A 98 -5.75 11.93 26.20
CA ASP A 98 -5.88 13.17 25.46
C ASP A 98 -4.88 13.19 24.27
N SER A 99 -4.86 12.11 23.47
CA SER A 99 -4.57 12.25 22.05
C SER A 99 -5.70 13.13 21.52
N ILE A 100 -5.47 14.44 21.55
CA ILE A 100 -6.46 15.48 21.31
C ILE A 100 -7.26 15.09 20.08
N LYS A 101 -8.48 14.61 20.31
CA LYS A 101 -9.33 14.08 19.26
C LYS A 101 -9.57 15.23 18.27
N GLY A 102 -9.03 15.09 17.06
CA GLY A 102 -9.17 16.06 15.97
C GLY A 102 -7.95 16.95 15.66
N TYR A 103 -6.79 16.78 16.31
CA TYR A 103 -5.60 17.57 15.93
C TYR A 103 -4.31 16.74 15.85
N PRO A 104 -4.24 15.72 14.98
CA PRO A 104 -3.09 14.82 14.94
C PRO A 104 -1.80 15.55 14.57
N GLY A 105 -0.71 15.26 15.29
CA GLY A 105 0.59 15.89 15.07
C GLY A 105 0.73 17.32 15.62
N LEU A 106 -0.31 17.90 16.23
CA LEU A 106 -0.22 19.20 16.91
C LEU A 106 -0.20 19.03 18.43
N ASN A 107 0.75 19.68 19.08
CA ASN A 107 0.83 19.75 20.54
C ASN A 107 0.07 21.00 21.03
N LEU A 108 -1.17 20.82 21.48
CA LEU A 108 -2.06 21.92 21.88
C LEU A 108 -2.24 22.07 23.40
N SER A 109 -1.62 21.20 24.20
CA SER A 109 -1.72 21.22 25.67
C SER A 109 -0.34 21.12 26.34
N ASP A 110 -0.27 21.52 27.61
CA ASP A 110 0.97 21.42 28.38
C ASP A 110 1.45 19.97 28.47
N SER A 111 0.52 19.04 28.65
CA SER A 111 0.82 17.61 28.73
C SER A 111 1.33 17.04 27.40
N SER A 112 0.74 17.43 26.25
CA SER A 112 1.22 17.00 24.94
C SER A 112 2.66 17.48 24.67
N TRP A 113 2.96 18.74 25.00
CA TRP A 113 4.31 19.29 24.91
C TRP A 113 5.28 18.64 25.89
N PHE A 114 4.83 18.37 27.11
CA PHE A 114 5.67 17.69 28.10
C PHE A 114 6.03 16.29 27.62
N TYR A 115 5.03 15.50 27.19
CA TYR A 115 5.20 14.14 26.69
C TYR A 115 6.19 14.07 25.51
N ILE A 116 6.01 14.90 24.48
CA ILE A 116 6.88 14.84 23.30
C ILE A 116 8.32 15.26 23.61
N LEU A 117 8.52 16.22 24.52
CA LEU A 117 9.84 16.62 24.96
C LEU A 117 10.48 15.56 25.85
N TRP A 118 9.68 14.92 26.70
CA TRP A 118 10.15 13.84 27.57
C TRP A 118 10.68 12.66 26.73
N ILE A 119 9.93 12.22 25.71
CA ILE A 119 10.39 11.20 24.76
C ILE A 119 11.69 11.61 24.05
N LYS A 120 11.78 12.87 23.62
CA LYS A 120 12.99 13.36 22.94
C LYS A 120 14.21 13.31 23.86
N LEU A 121 14.03 13.65 25.14
CA LEU A 121 15.06 13.55 26.17
C LEU A 121 15.42 12.10 26.48
N GLU A 122 14.43 11.20 26.53
CA GLU A 122 14.64 9.76 26.70
C GLU A 122 15.49 9.16 25.58
N GLY A 123 15.18 9.51 24.32
CA GLY A 123 15.95 9.07 23.16
C GLY A 123 17.41 9.54 23.19
N CYS A 124 17.67 10.73 23.75
CA CYS A 124 19.05 11.20 23.94
C CYS A 124 19.83 10.35 24.94
N TRP A 125 19.15 9.77 25.94
CA TRP A 125 19.76 8.93 26.95
C TRP A 125 20.03 7.51 26.46
N LEU A 126 19.11 6.90 25.71
CA LEU A 126 19.19 5.48 25.36
C LEU A 126 20.14 5.14 24.20
N ASP A 127 20.37 6.06 23.27
CA ASP A 127 20.92 5.74 21.94
C ASP A 127 22.31 6.35 21.63
N ILE A 128 22.97 6.99 22.59
CA ILE A 128 24.10 7.90 22.31
C ILE A 128 25.33 7.58 23.17
N ASP A 129 26.53 7.84 22.63
CA ASP A 129 27.80 7.83 23.37
C ASP A 129 27.76 8.83 24.53
N ASP A 130 27.81 8.30 25.75
CA ASP A 130 27.76 8.98 27.04
C ASP A 130 28.66 10.23 27.12
N GLU A 131 29.81 10.26 26.44
CA GLU A 131 30.81 11.33 26.59
C GLU A 131 30.59 12.53 25.64
N ILE A 132 29.64 12.44 24.71
CA ILE A 132 29.34 13.52 23.76
C ILE A 132 28.48 14.61 24.42
N LYS A 133 28.61 15.87 23.97
CA LYS A 133 27.77 16.98 24.44
C LYS A 133 26.33 16.82 23.99
N LEU A 134 25.39 17.06 24.89
CA LEU A 134 23.96 16.95 24.62
C LEU A 134 23.51 17.94 23.52
N SER A 135 24.18 19.09 23.39
CA SER A 135 23.95 20.07 22.33
C SER A 135 24.26 19.57 20.91
N GLU A 136 24.99 18.46 20.75
CA GLU A 136 25.22 17.83 19.44
C GLU A 136 23.99 17.09 18.91
N PHE A 137 23.04 16.76 19.79
CA PHE A 137 21.82 16.02 19.44
C PHE A 137 20.55 16.82 19.70
N LEU A 138 20.55 17.63 20.76
CA LEU A 138 19.41 18.43 21.14
C LEU A 138 19.56 19.85 20.58
N ASN A 139 18.75 20.18 19.56
CA ASN A 139 18.65 21.55 19.08
C ASN A 139 17.84 22.41 20.08
N TYR A 140 18.53 22.91 21.11
CA TYR A 140 17.93 23.73 22.17
C TYR A 140 17.23 24.98 21.63
N ASP A 141 17.81 25.64 20.63
CA ASP A 141 17.26 26.88 20.08
C ASP A 141 15.91 26.66 19.38
N GLU A 142 15.79 25.56 18.63
CA GLU A 142 14.54 25.16 17.99
C GLU A 142 13.47 24.81 19.04
N ILE A 143 13.81 23.97 20.02
CA ILE A 143 12.88 23.58 21.09
C ILE A 143 12.38 24.79 21.88
N LEU A 144 13.29 25.68 22.28
CA LEU A 144 12.90 26.88 23.03
C LEU A 144 12.06 27.83 22.18
N SER A 145 12.39 27.99 20.89
CA SER A 145 11.57 28.79 19.98
C SER A 145 10.16 28.22 19.78
N ASP A 146 10.03 26.89 19.75
CA ASP A 146 8.72 26.22 19.65
C ASP A 146 7.90 26.40 20.92
N LEU A 147 8.52 26.23 22.09
CA LEU A 147 7.88 26.45 23.38
C LEU A 147 7.48 27.92 23.58
N ASP A 148 8.34 28.86 23.22
CA ASP A 148 8.02 30.29 23.27
C ASP A 148 6.79 30.62 22.39
N ARG A 149 6.72 30.00 21.19
CA ARG A 149 5.56 30.12 20.30
C ARG A 149 4.31 29.56 20.96
N TYR A 150 4.37 28.34 21.49
CA TYR A 150 3.27 27.70 22.19
C TYR A 150 2.78 28.55 23.39
N PHE A 151 3.69 29.01 24.25
CA PHE A 151 3.33 29.86 25.38
C PHE A 151 2.72 31.19 24.93
N SER A 152 3.19 31.77 23.81
CA SER A 152 2.59 32.97 23.24
C SER A 152 1.18 32.74 22.69
N ASN A 153 0.84 31.49 22.34
CA ASN A 153 -0.49 31.12 21.86
C ASN A 153 -1.49 30.92 23.01
N LYS A 154 -1.03 30.59 24.22
CA LYS A 154 -1.92 30.35 25.37
C LYS A 154 -2.90 31.49 25.59
N GLY A 155 -4.18 31.12 25.80
CA GLY A 155 -5.27 32.06 26.01
C GLY A 155 -5.84 32.70 24.74
N LYS A 156 -5.30 32.40 23.56
CA LYS A 156 -5.89 32.76 22.26
C LYS A 156 -6.75 31.62 21.72
N PRO A 157 -7.79 31.92 20.91
CA PRO A 157 -8.51 30.89 20.16
C PRO A 157 -7.59 30.25 19.11
N LEU A 158 -7.78 28.96 18.80
CA LEU A 158 -6.87 28.14 17.99
C LEU A 158 -6.58 28.73 16.61
N GLU A 159 -7.56 29.40 16.00
CA GLU A 159 -7.44 30.00 14.68
C GLU A 159 -6.39 31.14 14.65
N ALA A 160 -6.15 31.76 15.80
CA ALA A 160 -5.16 32.82 16.01
C ALA A 160 -3.80 32.29 16.49
N TRP A 161 -3.64 30.98 16.65
CA TRP A 161 -2.36 30.38 17.00
C TRP A 161 -1.38 30.48 15.83
N SER A 162 -0.12 30.65 16.17
CA SER A 162 1.03 30.56 15.27
C SER A 162 1.70 29.19 15.42
N PHE A 163 2.11 28.60 14.31
CA PHE A 163 2.74 27.29 14.26
C PHE A 163 4.05 27.36 13.48
N SER A 164 4.99 26.47 13.79
CA SER A 164 6.17 26.25 12.96
C SER A 164 5.77 25.60 11.64
N LYS A 165 6.69 25.66 10.67
CA LYS A 165 6.55 24.93 9.41
C LYS A 165 6.43 23.42 9.62
N ASN A 166 7.17 22.85 10.57
CA ASN A 166 7.14 21.40 10.85
C ASN A 166 5.78 20.98 11.41
N GLU A 167 5.25 21.70 12.40
CA GLU A 167 3.90 21.44 12.95
C GLU A 167 2.82 21.52 11.85
N MET A 168 2.92 22.50 10.95
CA MET A 168 1.99 22.61 9.83
C MET A 168 2.09 21.41 8.88
N ILE A 169 3.31 20.98 8.55
CA ILE A 169 3.59 19.83 7.67
C ILE A 169 3.05 18.54 8.29
N ASP A 170 3.36 18.31 9.57
CA ASP A 170 2.93 17.11 10.29
C ASP A 170 1.40 17.02 10.32
N TYR A 171 0.72 18.14 10.59
CA TYR A 171 -0.74 18.21 10.59
C TYR A 171 -1.36 17.91 9.22
N ILE A 172 -0.89 18.57 8.14
CA ILE A 172 -1.48 18.36 6.82
C ILE A 172 -1.14 16.98 6.23
N GLY A 173 -0.10 16.31 6.73
CA GLY A 173 0.28 14.97 6.30
C GLY A 173 -0.83 13.94 6.50
N PHE A 174 -1.65 14.11 7.54
CA PHE A 174 -2.81 13.26 7.79
C PHE A 174 -3.90 13.41 6.72
N PHE A 175 -4.02 14.60 6.10
CA PHE A 175 -5.03 14.90 5.09
C PHE A 175 -4.65 14.48 3.67
N ASP A 176 -3.49 13.83 3.49
CA ASP A 176 -3.15 13.10 2.26
C ASP A 176 -3.96 11.79 2.16
N ASP A 177 -4.52 11.31 3.28
CA ASP A 177 -5.49 10.22 3.34
C ASP A 177 -6.94 10.76 3.28
N ASP A 178 -7.67 10.38 2.23
CA ASP A 178 -9.06 10.79 2.02
C ASP A 178 -10.01 10.27 3.12
N GLN A 179 -9.64 9.20 3.84
CA GLN A 179 -10.41 8.74 5.01
C GLN A 179 -10.37 9.78 6.13
N PHE A 180 -9.21 10.36 6.41
CA PHE A 180 -9.09 11.42 7.41
C PHE A 180 -9.90 12.65 7.02
N VAL A 181 -9.85 13.03 5.74
CA VAL A 181 -10.66 14.14 5.18
C VAL A 181 -12.17 13.91 5.39
N LYS A 182 -12.65 12.66 5.32
CA LYS A 182 -14.07 12.32 5.54
C LYS A 182 -14.48 12.41 6.99
N GLU A 183 -13.60 12.08 7.92
CA GLU A 183 -13.89 12.01 9.35
C GLU A 183 -13.72 13.36 10.07
N ALA A 184 -12.82 14.21 9.56
CA ALA A 184 -12.53 15.52 10.14
C ALA A 184 -13.75 16.46 10.20
N ASP A 185 -13.85 17.24 11.27
CA ASP A 185 -14.82 18.31 11.42
C ASP A 185 -14.43 19.58 10.64
N GLU A 186 -15.31 20.59 10.61
CA GLU A 186 -15.05 21.80 9.82
C GLU A 186 -13.97 22.72 10.39
N THR A 187 -13.70 22.64 11.69
CA THR A 187 -12.62 23.39 12.35
C THR A 187 -11.27 22.80 11.93
N GLU A 188 -11.17 21.47 11.96
CA GLU A 188 -10.00 20.72 11.50
C GLU A 188 -9.71 21.00 10.02
N LEU A 189 -10.73 20.88 9.17
CA LEU A 189 -10.61 21.16 7.73
C LEU A 189 -10.24 22.62 7.46
N ALA A 190 -10.76 23.58 8.25
CA ALA A 190 -10.40 24.99 8.12
C ALA A 190 -8.92 25.23 8.47
N LEU A 191 -8.42 24.60 9.53
CA LEU A 191 -7.01 24.68 9.90
C LEU A 191 -6.11 24.02 8.84
N ALA A 192 -6.52 22.83 8.35
CA ALA A 192 -5.79 22.10 7.33
C ALA A 192 -5.69 22.90 6.02
N ARG A 193 -6.78 23.57 5.62
CA ARG A 193 -6.77 24.51 4.48
C ARG A 193 -5.78 25.65 4.70
N LYS A 194 -5.85 26.32 5.86
CA LYS A 194 -4.96 27.43 6.22
C LYS A 194 -3.49 27.02 6.10
N PHE A 195 -3.10 25.89 6.69
CA PHE A 195 -1.72 25.40 6.64
C PHE A 195 -1.31 24.97 5.24
N THR A 196 -2.17 24.24 4.55
CA THR A 196 -1.91 23.78 3.18
C THR A 196 -1.70 24.98 2.24
N ASP A 197 -2.54 26.01 2.33
CA ASP A 197 -2.42 27.21 1.50
C ASP A 197 -1.11 27.97 1.78
N GLN A 198 -0.80 28.21 3.05
CA GLN A 198 0.45 28.88 3.45
C GLN A 198 1.68 28.09 2.98
N LEU A 199 1.69 26.77 3.17
CA LEU A 199 2.80 25.92 2.75
C LEU A 199 2.89 25.79 1.22
N CYS A 200 1.77 25.93 0.49
CA CYS A 200 1.78 26.02 -0.96
C CYS A 200 2.46 27.31 -1.44
N ASP A 201 2.30 28.44 -0.76
CA ASP A 201 3.00 29.69 -1.12
C ASP A 201 4.52 29.55 -0.96
N GLU A 202 4.97 28.64 -0.10
CA GLU A 202 6.37 28.29 0.12
C GLU A 202 6.89 27.11 -0.72
N ASP A 203 6.13 26.65 -1.73
CA ASP A 203 6.47 25.48 -2.56
C ASP A 203 6.72 24.18 -1.76
N SER A 204 6.01 23.96 -0.64
CA SER A 204 6.08 22.68 0.07
C SER A 204 5.53 21.54 -0.80
N CYS A 205 6.33 20.52 -1.08
CA CYS A 205 5.91 19.38 -1.89
C CYS A 205 4.69 18.65 -1.28
N LEU A 206 4.66 18.48 0.04
CA LEU A 206 3.52 17.84 0.70
C LEU A 206 2.24 18.66 0.51
N ALA A 207 2.31 19.98 0.73
CA ALA A 207 1.14 20.86 0.60
C ALA A 207 0.62 20.93 -0.84
N LEU A 208 1.54 21.02 -1.82
CA LEU A 208 1.18 20.97 -3.23
C LEU A 208 0.50 19.64 -3.59
N ARG A 209 0.97 18.52 -3.03
CA ARG A 209 0.38 17.20 -3.25
C ARG A 209 -1.03 17.11 -2.67
N VAL A 210 -1.18 17.45 -1.39
CA VAL A 210 -2.47 17.46 -0.68
C VAL A 210 -3.48 18.35 -1.41
N LYS A 211 -3.12 19.61 -1.70
CA LYS A 211 -3.99 20.55 -2.42
C LYS A 211 -4.28 20.09 -3.85
N GLY A 212 -3.25 19.65 -4.56
CA GLY A 212 -3.34 19.25 -5.97
C GLY A 212 -4.28 18.09 -6.19
N TYR A 213 -4.20 17.03 -5.37
CA TYR A 213 -5.09 15.87 -5.47
C TYR A 213 -6.48 16.13 -4.89
N ALA A 214 -6.59 16.90 -3.78
CA ALA A 214 -7.89 17.33 -3.28
C ALA A 214 -8.69 18.10 -4.34
N CYS A 215 -8.04 18.99 -5.09
CA CYS A 215 -8.68 19.75 -6.17
C CYS A 215 -8.96 18.92 -7.45
N TYR A 216 -8.25 17.81 -7.68
CA TYR A 216 -8.39 17.01 -8.92
C TYR A 216 -9.81 16.46 -9.09
N GLY A 217 -10.35 15.83 -8.05
CA GLY A 217 -11.74 15.34 -8.03
C GLY A 217 -12.69 16.25 -7.23
N GLY A 218 -12.15 17.08 -6.34
CA GLY A 218 -12.88 17.71 -5.26
C GLY A 218 -13.14 16.75 -4.11
N ASN A 219 -12.93 17.21 -2.88
CA ASN A 219 -13.31 16.52 -1.65
C ASN A 219 -13.77 17.55 -0.58
N ARG A 220 -13.89 17.14 0.69
CA ARG A 220 -14.29 18.05 1.78
C ARG A 220 -13.23 19.10 2.11
N LEU A 221 -11.96 18.86 1.78
CA LEU A 221 -10.88 19.80 2.02
C LEU A 221 -10.91 20.93 0.98
N TYR A 222 -10.97 20.59 -0.31
CA TYR A 222 -11.09 21.56 -1.41
C TYR A 222 -12.13 21.13 -2.46
N PRO A 223 -12.91 22.07 -3.02
CA PRO A 223 -13.77 21.76 -4.16
C PRO A 223 -12.95 21.38 -5.39
N CYS A 224 -13.59 20.74 -6.37
CA CYS A 224 -12.94 20.41 -7.63
C CYS A 224 -12.49 21.70 -8.34
N ASP A 225 -11.19 21.79 -8.61
CA ASP A 225 -10.55 22.87 -9.35
C ASP A 225 -9.38 22.31 -10.16
N TRP A 226 -9.65 22.07 -11.44
CA TRP A 226 -8.68 21.52 -12.38
C TRP A 226 -7.48 22.43 -12.61
N HIS A 227 -7.65 23.76 -12.51
CA HIS A 227 -6.57 24.71 -12.72
C HIS A 227 -5.60 24.66 -11.55
N THR A 228 -6.12 24.73 -10.32
CA THR A 228 -5.30 24.57 -9.11
C THR A 228 -4.60 23.22 -9.08
N SER A 229 -5.31 22.13 -9.42
CA SER A 229 -4.72 20.79 -9.50
C SER A 229 -3.57 20.75 -10.50
N ARG A 230 -3.80 21.19 -11.74
CA ARG A 230 -2.76 21.25 -12.79
C ARG A 230 -1.54 22.04 -12.33
N ASP A 231 -1.74 23.22 -11.76
CA ASP A 231 -0.64 24.11 -11.39
C ASP A 231 0.19 23.53 -10.24
N CYS A 232 -0.46 22.83 -9.30
CA CYS A 232 0.25 22.03 -8.28
C CYS A 232 1.07 20.90 -8.92
N MET A 233 0.48 20.13 -9.84
CA MET A 233 1.17 19.01 -10.50
C MET A 233 2.35 19.47 -11.36
N ILE A 234 2.27 20.63 -12.01
CA ILE A 234 3.40 21.23 -12.73
C ILE A 234 4.54 21.54 -11.75
N ARG A 235 4.24 22.27 -10.67
CA ARG A 235 5.25 22.64 -9.66
C ARG A 235 5.89 21.42 -8.99
N LEU A 236 5.10 20.38 -8.72
CA LEU A 236 5.58 19.11 -8.18
C LEU A 236 6.49 18.40 -9.17
N PHE A 237 6.05 18.24 -10.42
CA PHE A 237 6.82 17.57 -11.46
C PHE A 237 8.16 18.28 -11.71
N GLU A 238 8.17 19.62 -11.78
CA GLU A 238 9.41 20.41 -11.94
C GLU A 238 10.40 20.23 -10.77
N ARG A 239 9.90 19.91 -9.57
CA ARG A 239 10.73 19.74 -8.37
C ARG A 239 11.23 18.32 -8.16
N THR A 240 10.43 17.31 -8.51
CA THR A 240 10.70 15.92 -8.14
C THR A 240 11.01 15.02 -9.33
N ASP A 241 10.66 15.43 -10.56
CA ASP A 241 10.67 14.59 -11.76
C ASP A 241 9.88 13.28 -11.59
N ASP A 242 8.90 13.26 -10.66
CA ASP A 242 8.10 12.07 -10.37
C ASP A 242 7.08 11.83 -11.50
N PRO A 243 7.16 10.70 -12.21
CA PRO A 243 6.30 10.41 -13.35
C PRO A 243 4.81 10.32 -13.02
N GLN A 244 4.42 10.14 -11.74
CA GLN A 244 3.00 10.14 -11.34
C GLN A 244 2.33 11.49 -11.58
N TYR A 245 3.07 12.59 -11.38
CA TYR A 245 2.55 13.92 -11.67
C TYR A 245 2.46 14.16 -13.18
N ALA A 246 3.39 13.62 -13.97
CA ALA A 246 3.28 13.61 -15.42
C ALA A 246 2.03 12.83 -15.87
N ASP A 247 1.76 11.66 -15.32
CA ASP A 247 0.56 10.89 -15.67
C ASP A 247 -0.75 11.68 -15.39
N THR A 248 -0.83 12.29 -14.20
CA THR A 248 -1.95 13.16 -13.80
C THR A 248 -2.11 14.35 -14.76
N LEU A 249 -1.02 15.03 -15.11
CA LEU A 249 -1.03 16.11 -16.11
C LEU A 249 -1.50 15.61 -17.48
N GLY A 250 -1.06 14.41 -17.88
CA GLY A 250 -1.50 13.75 -19.10
C GLY A 250 -3.02 13.66 -19.17
N TYR A 251 -3.68 13.24 -18.08
CA TYR A 251 -5.14 13.19 -17.99
C TYR A 251 -5.82 14.55 -18.05
N ILE A 252 -5.28 15.55 -17.35
CA ILE A 252 -5.81 16.92 -17.37
C ILE A 252 -5.83 17.45 -18.80
N TYR A 253 -4.74 17.28 -19.54
CA TYR A 253 -4.64 17.73 -20.93
C TYR A 253 -5.46 16.86 -21.89
N TYR A 254 -5.47 15.53 -21.71
CA TYR A 254 -6.19 14.61 -22.58
C TYR A 254 -7.70 14.83 -22.57
N TYR A 255 -8.25 15.17 -21.40
CA TYR A 255 -9.68 15.44 -21.26
C TYR A 255 -10.02 16.94 -21.34
N GLY A 256 -9.03 17.81 -21.63
CA GLY A 256 -9.26 19.26 -21.75
C GLY A 256 -9.80 19.90 -20.47
N ARG A 257 -9.41 19.39 -19.30
CA ARG A 257 -9.99 19.76 -18.00
C ARG A 257 -9.82 21.24 -17.66
N CYS A 258 -8.76 21.86 -18.18
CA CYS A 258 -8.46 23.28 -18.02
C CYS A 258 -8.74 24.12 -19.28
N ASN A 259 -9.40 23.55 -20.30
CA ASN A 259 -9.55 24.17 -21.61
C ASN A 259 -10.98 23.98 -22.17
N GLY A 260 -11.99 24.13 -21.31
CA GLY A 260 -13.41 24.02 -21.72
C GLY A 260 -13.80 22.65 -22.28
N GLY A 261 -13.10 21.58 -21.87
CA GLY A 261 -13.29 20.23 -22.40
C GLY A 261 -12.64 19.99 -23.77
N VAL A 262 -11.90 20.96 -24.31
CA VAL A 262 -11.14 20.80 -25.56
C VAL A 262 -9.76 20.20 -25.22
N PRO A 263 -9.47 18.97 -25.68
CA PRO A 263 -8.19 18.32 -25.38
C PRO A 263 -6.97 19.08 -25.92
N GLU A 264 -5.88 19.02 -25.16
CA GLU A 264 -4.56 19.51 -25.56
C GLU A 264 -3.65 18.30 -25.81
N TYR A 265 -3.91 17.57 -26.91
CA TYR A 265 -3.32 16.26 -27.14
C TYR A 265 -1.80 16.27 -27.25
N GLU A 266 -1.17 17.34 -27.74
CA GLU A 266 0.29 17.45 -27.81
C GLU A 266 0.93 17.41 -26.42
N LYS A 267 0.33 18.12 -25.45
CA LYS A 267 0.77 18.08 -24.06
C LYS A 267 0.48 16.72 -23.44
N ALA A 268 -0.71 16.18 -23.67
CA ALA A 268 -1.07 14.85 -23.16
C ALA A 268 -0.08 13.77 -23.67
N PHE A 269 0.26 13.80 -24.96
CA PHE A 269 1.20 12.85 -25.56
C PHE A 269 2.59 12.96 -24.94
N HIS A 270 3.06 14.19 -24.70
CA HIS A 270 4.33 14.44 -24.02
C HIS A 270 4.35 13.84 -22.61
N TYR A 271 3.37 14.17 -21.78
CA TYR A 271 3.33 13.73 -20.39
C TYR A 271 3.06 12.23 -20.23
N PHE A 272 2.14 11.65 -21.02
CA PHE A 272 1.99 10.20 -21.05
C PHE A 272 3.22 9.49 -21.61
N GLY A 273 3.98 10.13 -22.50
CA GLY A 273 5.32 9.69 -22.93
C GLY A 273 6.27 9.50 -21.76
N ILE A 274 6.36 10.50 -20.87
CA ILE A 274 7.19 10.46 -19.67
C ILE A 274 6.71 9.37 -18.70
N ALA A 275 5.40 9.31 -18.43
CA ALA A 275 4.80 8.30 -17.57
C ALA A 275 5.08 6.87 -18.07
N ALA A 276 4.84 6.63 -19.37
CA ALA A 276 5.07 5.33 -19.99
C ALA A 276 6.56 4.93 -20.01
N ALA A 277 7.47 5.88 -20.24
CA ALA A 277 8.91 5.62 -20.21
C ALA A 277 9.41 5.19 -18.82
N ASN A 278 8.68 5.58 -17.76
CA ASN A 278 8.94 5.20 -16.38
C ASN A 278 8.07 4.02 -15.89
N GLY A 279 7.42 3.30 -16.82
CA GLY A 279 6.68 2.08 -16.49
C GLY A 279 5.30 2.30 -15.86
N LEU A 280 4.74 3.52 -15.89
CA LEU A 280 3.37 3.74 -15.45
C LEU A 280 2.38 3.18 -16.48
N TYR A 281 1.52 2.28 -16.03
CA TYR A 281 0.60 1.54 -16.91
C TYR A 281 -0.45 2.47 -17.53
N GLU A 282 -0.88 3.51 -16.81
CA GLU A 282 -1.79 4.54 -17.31
C GLU A 282 -1.24 5.26 -18.55
N GLY A 283 -0.02 5.77 -18.44
CA GLY A 283 0.67 6.41 -19.55
C GLY A 283 0.75 5.49 -20.77
N MET A 284 1.11 4.22 -20.56
CA MET A 284 1.22 3.24 -21.66
C MET A 284 -0.11 3.02 -22.40
N TYR A 285 -1.21 2.74 -21.70
CA TYR A 285 -2.48 2.52 -22.40
C TYR A 285 -3.04 3.81 -22.98
N LYS A 286 -2.72 4.98 -22.41
CA LYS A 286 -3.12 6.26 -22.97
C LYS A 286 -2.38 6.58 -24.26
N LEU A 287 -1.08 6.29 -24.33
CA LEU A 287 -0.36 6.34 -25.61
C LEU A 287 -0.97 5.36 -26.62
N ALA A 288 -1.39 4.17 -26.20
CA ALA A 288 -2.09 3.24 -27.08
C ALA A 288 -3.41 3.82 -27.62
N ASP A 289 -4.23 4.43 -26.75
CA ASP A 289 -5.45 5.16 -27.14
C ASP A 289 -5.11 6.26 -28.17
N MET A 290 -4.03 7.02 -27.95
CA MET A 290 -3.60 8.12 -28.82
C MET A 290 -3.10 7.63 -30.18
N TYR A 291 -2.27 6.58 -30.24
CA TYR A 291 -1.86 5.96 -31.50
C TYR A 291 -3.03 5.35 -32.26
N CYS A 292 -4.02 4.78 -31.56
CA CYS A 292 -5.20 4.20 -32.19
C CYS A 292 -6.01 5.26 -32.96
N HIS A 293 -6.09 6.48 -32.44
CA HIS A 293 -6.89 7.56 -33.03
C HIS A 293 -6.08 8.58 -33.82
N GLY A 294 -4.75 8.61 -33.66
CA GLY A 294 -3.88 9.64 -34.25
C GLY A 294 -3.93 10.98 -33.50
N TYR A 295 -4.11 10.94 -32.17
CA TYR A 295 -4.10 12.14 -31.35
C TYR A 295 -2.66 12.62 -31.11
N ALA A 296 -2.33 13.81 -31.61
CA ALA A 296 -0.97 14.40 -31.62
C ALA A 296 0.14 13.51 -32.23
N CYS A 297 -0.24 12.45 -32.95
CA CYS A 297 0.68 11.50 -33.56
C CYS A 297 0.07 10.91 -34.84
N LYS A 298 0.88 10.23 -35.66
CA LYS A 298 0.36 9.49 -36.80
C LYS A 298 -0.42 8.28 -36.29
N LYS A 299 -1.70 8.17 -36.70
CA LYS A 299 -2.55 7.00 -36.41
C LYS A 299 -1.82 5.71 -36.79
N SER A 300 -1.67 4.81 -35.82
CA SER A 300 -1.00 3.52 -35.95
C SER A 300 -1.73 2.47 -35.09
N PRO A 301 -2.75 1.79 -35.66
CA PRO A 301 -3.44 0.70 -34.97
C PRO A 301 -2.50 -0.42 -34.52
N ARG A 302 -1.48 -0.73 -35.33
CA ARG A 302 -0.42 -1.69 -34.99
C ARG A 302 0.31 -1.32 -33.71
N THR A 303 0.79 -0.08 -33.61
CA THR A 303 1.49 0.41 -32.41
C THR A 303 0.55 0.38 -31.21
N ALA A 304 -0.70 0.83 -31.37
CA ALA A 304 -1.70 0.78 -30.30
C ALA A 304 -1.92 -0.64 -29.78
N ARG A 305 -2.15 -1.61 -30.68
CA ARG A 305 -2.31 -3.02 -30.34
C ARG A 305 -1.10 -3.57 -29.59
N SER A 306 0.12 -3.27 -30.05
CA SER A 306 1.35 -3.69 -29.35
C SER A 306 1.43 -3.13 -27.93
N LEU A 307 1.09 -1.85 -27.73
CA LEU A 307 1.10 -1.22 -26.40
C LEU A 307 0.01 -1.81 -25.48
N TYR A 308 -1.22 -2.01 -25.96
CA TYR A 308 -2.25 -2.69 -25.17
C TYR A 308 -1.84 -4.10 -24.77
N LYS A 309 -1.16 -4.82 -25.67
CA LYS A 309 -0.65 -6.17 -25.38
C LYS A 309 0.40 -6.14 -24.27
N ILE A 310 1.34 -5.19 -24.29
CA ILE A 310 2.34 -5.03 -23.22
C ILE A 310 1.66 -4.76 -21.88
N VAL A 311 0.69 -3.82 -21.85
CA VAL A 311 -0.07 -3.49 -20.63
C VAL A 311 -0.83 -4.72 -20.09
N TYR A 312 -1.43 -5.51 -20.99
CA TYR A 312 -2.10 -6.76 -20.62
C TYR A 312 -1.14 -7.80 -20.06
N GLU A 313 0.00 -8.03 -20.72
CA GLU A 313 0.98 -9.04 -20.30
C GLU A 313 1.57 -8.69 -18.92
N ASP A 314 1.97 -7.44 -18.70
CA ASP A 314 2.49 -6.99 -17.42
C ASP A 314 1.44 -7.08 -16.29
N SER A 315 0.21 -6.61 -16.56
CA SER A 315 -0.89 -6.68 -15.60
C SER A 315 -1.27 -8.12 -15.28
N LEU A 316 -1.21 -9.03 -16.26
CA LEU A 316 -1.47 -10.46 -16.06
C LEU A 316 -0.41 -11.08 -15.14
N GLN A 317 0.88 -10.80 -15.35
CA GLN A 317 1.94 -11.35 -14.51
C GLN A 317 1.79 -10.95 -13.05
N ASN A 318 1.46 -9.68 -12.80
CA ASN A 318 1.17 -9.20 -11.46
C ASN A 318 -0.06 -9.92 -10.90
N PHE A 319 -1.16 -10.00 -11.65
CA PHE A 319 -2.41 -10.63 -11.21
C PHE A 319 -2.22 -12.10 -10.83
N LEU A 320 -1.42 -12.85 -11.59
CA LEU A 320 -1.09 -14.24 -11.29
C LEU A 320 -0.39 -14.39 -9.93
N LYS A 321 0.46 -13.43 -9.57
CA LYS A 321 1.16 -13.34 -8.27
C LYS A 321 0.29 -12.78 -7.13
N GLY A 322 -1.00 -12.55 -7.36
CA GLY A 322 -1.93 -12.02 -6.35
C GLY A 322 -1.82 -10.52 -6.14
N ARG A 323 -1.23 -9.80 -7.10
CA ARG A 323 -1.05 -8.35 -7.05
C ARG A 323 -1.68 -7.77 -8.32
N GLY A 324 -2.83 -7.09 -8.32
CA GLY A 324 -3.31 -6.69 -9.66
C GLY A 324 -4.66 -6.02 -9.75
N ALA A 325 -4.82 -4.87 -9.10
CA ALA A 325 -6.02 -4.05 -9.26
C ALA A 325 -6.30 -3.67 -10.75
N ASN A 326 -5.29 -3.69 -11.63
CA ASN A 326 -5.39 -3.13 -12.99
C ASN A 326 -5.61 -4.18 -14.08
N PHE A 327 -5.56 -5.48 -13.77
CA PHE A 327 -5.70 -6.54 -14.78
C PHE A 327 -7.11 -6.56 -15.42
N ALA A 328 -8.14 -6.22 -14.64
CA ALA A 328 -9.50 -6.09 -15.16
C ALA A 328 -9.59 -5.07 -16.31
N ASP A 329 -8.99 -3.90 -16.11
CA ASP A 329 -8.93 -2.81 -17.08
C ASP A 329 -8.11 -3.18 -18.32
N ALA A 330 -6.95 -3.82 -18.13
CA ALA A 330 -6.10 -4.27 -19.22
C ALA A 330 -6.78 -5.36 -20.07
N ALA A 331 -7.43 -6.33 -19.44
CA ALA A 331 -8.22 -7.36 -20.12
C ALA A 331 -9.42 -6.76 -20.87
N LEU A 332 -10.14 -5.80 -20.27
CA LEU A 332 -11.22 -5.06 -20.95
C LEU A 332 -10.70 -4.34 -22.20
N ARG A 333 -9.53 -3.70 -22.14
CA ARG A 333 -8.89 -3.04 -23.29
C ARG A 333 -8.50 -4.04 -24.38
N MET A 334 -7.92 -5.19 -24.02
CA MET A 334 -7.64 -6.26 -24.99
C MET A 334 -8.90 -6.81 -25.64
N GLY A 335 -9.98 -7.01 -24.87
CA GLY A 335 -11.26 -7.39 -25.46
C GLY A 335 -11.76 -6.36 -26.48
N ASN A 336 -11.60 -5.06 -26.19
CA ASN A 336 -11.94 -3.99 -27.12
C ASN A 336 -11.08 -3.96 -28.38
N VAL A 337 -9.78 -4.32 -28.27
CA VAL A 337 -8.88 -4.46 -29.42
C VAL A 337 -9.44 -5.48 -30.43
N TYR A 338 -9.83 -6.66 -29.95
CA TYR A 338 -10.41 -7.70 -30.81
C TYR A 338 -11.84 -7.38 -31.26
N ALA A 339 -12.67 -6.83 -30.38
CA ALA A 339 -14.06 -6.50 -30.71
C ALA A 339 -14.17 -5.43 -31.81
N LYS A 340 -13.20 -4.50 -31.87
CA LYS A 340 -13.15 -3.40 -32.83
C LYS A 340 -12.27 -3.69 -34.05
N GLY A 341 -11.51 -4.79 -34.06
CA GLY A 341 -10.53 -5.07 -35.13
C GLY A 341 -9.42 -4.03 -35.19
N ILE A 342 -8.78 -3.72 -34.05
CA ILE A 342 -7.62 -2.80 -34.04
C ILE A 342 -6.41 -3.55 -34.61
N ASP A 343 -5.94 -3.11 -35.79
CA ASP A 343 -4.84 -3.67 -36.60
C ASP A 343 -5.15 -4.98 -37.36
N GLU A 344 -6.35 -5.53 -37.20
CA GLU A 344 -6.77 -6.77 -37.85
C GLU A 344 -8.30 -6.84 -37.97
N GLU A 345 -8.86 -7.94 -38.49
CA GLU A 345 -10.31 -8.14 -38.51
C GLU A 345 -10.87 -8.34 -37.09
N ALA A 346 -12.12 -7.93 -36.87
CA ALA A 346 -12.75 -8.10 -35.57
C ALA A 346 -12.96 -9.59 -35.26
N ASP A 347 -12.61 -10.01 -34.05
CA ASP A 347 -12.75 -11.37 -33.55
C ASP A 347 -13.62 -11.38 -32.28
N PRO A 348 -14.93 -11.67 -32.41
CA PRO A 348 -15.84 -11.74 -31.27
C PRO A 348 -15.49 -12.85 -30.26
N ILE A 349 -14.87 -13.94 -30.69
CA ILE A 349 -14.50 -15.06 -29.80
C ILE A 349 -13.30 -14.65 -28.95
N ALA A 350 -12.26 -14.10 -29.57
CA ALA A 350 -11.12 -13.55 -28.83
C ALA A 350 -11.58 -12.42 -27.89
N ALA A 351 -12.41 -11.49 -28.38
CA ALA A 351 -12.96 -10.42 -27.55
C ALA A 351 -13.68 -10.97 -26.31
N TYR A 352 -14.58 -11.94 -26.50
CA TYR A 352 -15.32 -12.57 -25.39
C TYR A 352 -14.39 -13.22 -24.37
N ARG A 353 -13.33 -13.91 -24.83
CA ARG A 353 -12.31 -14.49 -23.95
C ARG A 353 -11.70 -13.46 -23.00
N TYR A 354 -11.27 -12.31 -23.53
CA TYR A 354 -10.68 -11.24 -22.71
C TYR A 354 -11.70 -10.59 -21.78
N TYR A 355 -12.95 -10.43 -22.21
CA TYR A 355 -14.00 -9.89 -21.32
C TYR A 355 -14.34 -10.83 -20.17
N VAL A 356 -14.31 -12.15 -20.37
CA VAL A 356 -14.47 -13.13 -19.28
C VAL A 356 -13.32 -13.03 -18.27
N GLN A 357 -12.09 -12.80 -18.73
CA GLN A 357 -10.95 -12.53 -17.84
C GLN A 357 -11.13 -11.23 -17.06
N ALA A 358 -11.57 -10.16 -17.74
CA ALA A 358 -11.83 -8.87 -17.11
C ALA A 358 -12.90 -8.99 -16.02
N GLU A 359 -13.96 -9.77 -16.27
CA GLU A 359 -15.04 -10.00 -15.31
C GLU A 359 -14.54 -10.74 -14.07
N TYR A 360 -13.76 -11.79 -14.27
CA TYR A 360 -13.15 -12.55 -13.17
C TYR A 360 -12.24 -11.68 -12.30
N ALA A 361 -11.34 -10.91 -12.94
CA ALA A 361 -10.44 -10.01 -12.24
C ALA A 361 -11.19 -8.90 -11.48
N ALA A 362 -12.23 -8.32 -12.09
CA ALA A 362 -13.05 -7.30 -11.45
C ALA A 362 -13.80 -7.84 -10.22
N LYS A 363 -14.27 -9.10 -10.27
CA LYS A 363 -14.92 -9.77 -9.13
C LYS A 363 -13.96 -9.98 -7.96
N ILE A 364 -12.73 -10.42 -8.21
CA ILE A 364 -11.68 -10.55 -7.18
C ILE A 364 -11.37 -9.20 -6.56
N ARG A 365 -11.13 -8.19 -7.41
CA ARG A 365 -10.82 -6.83 -6.94
C ARG A 365 -11.90 -6.27 -6.02
N ALA A 366 -13.19 -6.52 -6.34
CA ALA A 366 -14.31 -6.07 -5.54
C ALA A 366 -14.45 -6.79 -4.19
N GLN A 367 -13.86 -7.99 -4.02
CA GLN A 367 -13.82 -8.71 -2.75
C GLN A 367 -12.71 -8.19 -1.83
N GLU A 368 -11.63 -7.65 -2.40
CA GLU A 368 -10.45 -7.19 -1.68
C GLU A 368 -10.51 -5.70 -1.30
N ASN A 369 -11.15 -4.83 -2.09
CA ASN A 369 -11.24 -3.38 -1.85
C ASN A 369 -12.44 -2.72 -2.54
N ASP A 370 -13.10 -1.75 -1.89
CA ASP A 370 -14.07 -0.83 -2.53
C ASP A 370 -13.34 0.38 -3.15
N PHE A 371 -12.63 0.14 -4.24
CA PHE A 371 -11.84 1.18 -4.93
C PHE A 371 -12.71 2.06 -5.84
N PHE A 372 -12.43 3.37 -5.89
CA PHE A 372 -13.10 4.31 -6.78
C PHE A 372 -12.93 3.91 -8.26
N GLY A 373 -14.04 3.78 -9.00
CA GLY A 373 -14.03 3.35 -10.41
C GLY A 373 -14.28 1.84 -10.63
N ASN A 374 -14.27 1.02 -9.58
CA ASN A 374 -14.61 -0.42 -9.68
C ASN A 374 -15.97 -0.65 -10.32
N THR A 375 -16.99 0.10 -9.88
CA THR A 375 -18.36 0.01 -10.41
C THR A 375 -18.40 0.29 -11.92
N THR A 376 -17.66 1.30 -12.40
CA THR A 376 -17.62 1.67 -13.82
C THR A 376 -16.99 0.57 -14.67
N VAL A 377 -15.87 0.00 -14.21
CA VAL A 377 -15.21 -1.11 -14.92
C VAL A 377 -16.13 -2.33 -14.96
N VAL A 378 -16.76 -2.70 -13.84
CA VAL A 378 -17.72 -3.81 -13.78
C VAL A 378 -18.87 -3.59 -14.77
N ILE A 379 -19.48 -2.40 -14.79
CA ILE A 379 -20.55 -2.05 -15.75
C ILE A 379 -20.06 -2.17 -17.19
N ASN A 380 -18.89 -1.63 -17.51
CA ASN A 380 -18.33 -1.68 -18.86
C ASN A 380 -18.01 -3.12 -19.30
N VAL A 381 -17.51 -3.96 -18.41
CA VAL A 381 -17.24 -5.37 -18.67
C VAL A 381 -18.55 -6.12 -18.94
N GLN A 382 -19.58 -5.94 -18.11
CA GLN A 382 -20.88 -6.58 -18.32
C GLN A 382 -21.51 -6.19 -19.65
N LYS A 383 -21.52 -4.89 -19.95
CA LYS A 383 -21.99 -4.39 -21.25
C LYS A 383 -21.21 -5.01 -22.41
N ALA A 384 -19.89 -5.06 -22.32
CA ALA A 384 -19.05 -5.64 -23.38
C ALA A 384 -19.29 -7.15 -23.57
N LEU A 385 -19.52 -7.90 -22.48
CA LEU A 385 -19.91 -9.31 -22.52
C LEU A 385 -21.26 -9.50 -23.21
N GLU A 386 -22.28 -8.74 -22.84
CA GLU A 386 -23.62 -8.81 -23.43
C GLU A 386 -23.60 -8.51 -24.93
N GLU A 387 -22.96 -7.40 -25.32
CA GLU A 387 -22.83 -6.98 -26.73
C GLU A 387 -22.08 -8.02 -27.57
N THR A 388 -21.04 -8.63 -27.00
CA THR A 388 -20.22 -9.62 -27.72
C THR A 388 -20.90 -10.97 -27.79
N ARG A 389 -21.68 -11.35 -26.77
CA ARG A 389 -22.44 -12.60 -26.75
C ARG A 389 -23.42 -12.71 -27.92
N GLY A 390 -24.04 -11.60 -28.32
CA GLY A 390 -24.91 -11.54 -29.51
C GLY A 390 -24.19 -11.76 -30.85
N LYS A 391 -22.86 -11.73 -30.88
CA LYS A 391 -22.02 -11.93 -32.08
C LYS A 391 -21.34 -13.30 -32.11
N LEU A 392 -21.53 -14.13 -31.07
CA LEU A 392 -20.96 -15.47 -31.02
C LEU A 392 -21.77 -16.44 -31.90
N PRO A 393 -21.16 -17.52 -32.40
CA PRO A 393 -21.89 -18.57 -33.11
C PRO A 393 -23.06 -19.13 -32.28
N LYS A 394 -24.09 -19.61 -32.97
CA LYS A 394 -25.18 -20.36 -32.33
C LYS A 394 -24.58 -21.59 -31.62
N ASP A 395 -25.04 -21.86 -30.40
CA ASP A 395 -24.56 -22.96 -29.55
C ASP A 395 -23.07 -22.88 -29.16
N TYR A 396 -22.48 -21.68 -29.22
CA TYR A 396 -21.08 -21.46 -28.81
C TYR A 396 -20.85 -21.76 -27.33
N LEU A 397 -21.79 -21.37 -26.47
CA LEU A 397 -21.70 -21.62 -25.03
C LEU A 397 -22.05 -23.07 -24.69
N LYS A 398 -21.23 -23.71 -23.85
CA LYS A 398 -21.31 -25.13 -23.50
C LYS A 398 -21.36 -25.32 -21.99
N ALA A 399 -21.92 -26.45 -21.56
CA ALA A 399 -21.93 -26.84 -20.15
C ALA A 399 -20.60 -27.47 -19.69
N HIS A 400 -19.85 -28.06 -20.62
CA HIS A 400 -18.53 -28.63 -20.38
C HIS A 400 -17.74 -28.68 -21.68
N MET A 401 -16.42 -28.80 -21.56
CA MET A 401 -15.54 -29.08 -22.69
C MET A 401 -15.10 -30.53 -22.65
N ALA A 402 -14.92 -31.14 -23.83
CA ALA A 402 -14.42 -32.49 -23.97
C ALA A 402 -13.23 -32.48 -24.93
N TYR A 403 -12.05 -32.80 -24.42
CA TYR A 403 -10.79 -32.78 -25.16
C TYR A 403 -10.26 -34.19 -25.37
N ASP A 404 -9.47 -34.38 -26.42
CA ASP A 404 -8.76 -35.65 -26.66
C ASP A 404 -7.56 -35.81 -25.72
N PHE A 405 -7.05 -34.72 -25.17
CA PHE A 405 -5.95 -34.70 -24.20
C PHE A 405 -6.08 -33.53 -23.20
N PRO A 406 -5.55 -33.66 -21.97
CA PRO A 406 -5.68 -32.68 -20.91
C PRO A 406 -4.63 -31.56 -21.01
N TRP A 407 -4.74 -30.71 -22.03
CA TRP A 407 -3.73 -29.69 -22.36
C TRP A 407 -3.38 -28.72 -21.22
N LEU A 408 -4.30 -28.47 -20.26
CA LEU A 408 -4.03 -27.61 -19.10
C LEU A 408 -2.97 -28.18 -18.16
N PHE A 409 -2.76 -29.50 -18.15
CA PHE A 409 -1.69 -30.13 -17.36
C PHE A 409 -0.31 -29.73 -17.87
N ARG A 410 -0.16 -29.57 -19.19
CA ARG A 410 1.08 -29.05 -19.78
C ARG A 410 1.34 -27.62 -19.33
N GLN A 411 0.31 -26.76 -19.36
CA GLN A 411 0.41 -25.37 -18.92
C GLN A 411 0.82 -25.25 -17.44
N LEU A 412 0.34 -26.17 -16.57
CA LEU A 412 0.77 -26.21 -15.17
C LEU A 412 2.25 -26.57 -15.00
N ALA A 413 2.80 -27.42 -15.87
CA ALA A 413 4.18 -27.88 -15.82
C ALA A 413 5.17 -27.01 -16.63
N GLU A 414 4.70 -25.99 -17.35
CA GLU A 414 5.56 -25.02 -18.04
C GLU A 414 6.57 -24.36 -17.07
N ASP A 415 7.67 -23.84 -17.60
CA ASP A 415 8.77 -23.22 -16.84
C ASP A 415 9.43 -24.14 -15.79
N ASN A 416 9.46 -25.45 -16.06
CA ASN A 416 10.01 -26.49 -15.17
C ASN A 416 9.30 -26.55 -13.81
N ASN A 417 8.02 -26.18 -13.77
CA ASN A 417 7.21 -26.30 -12.58
C ASN A 417 6.93 -27.78 -12.29
N ARG A 418 7.17 -28.20 -11.04
CA ARG A 418 6.84 -29.54 -10.58
C ARG A 418 5.36 -29.60 -10.21
N CYS A 419 4.70 -30.67 -10.60
CA CYS A 419 3.30 -30.93 -10.31
C CYS A 419 3.11 -32.28 -9.63
N GLU A 420 2.08 -32.39 -8.80
CA GLU A 420 1.48 -33.66 -8.38
C GLU A 420 0.38 -34.00 -9.37
N LEU A 421 0.38 -35.22 -9.88
CA LEU A 421 -0.76 -35.84 -10.55
C LEU A 421 -1.46 -36.75 -9.54
N ARG A 422 -2.78 -36.61 -9.40
CA ARG A 422 -3.60 -37.43 -8.51
C ARG A 422 -4.84 -37.93 -9.23
N LYS A 423 -5.17 -39.19 -9.02
CA LYS A 423 -6.42 -39.81 -9.45
C LYS A 423 -7.35 -39.94 -8.25
N VAL A 424 -8.63 -39.62 -8.43
CA VAL A 424 -9.69 -39.86 -7.44
C VAL A 424 -10.90 -40.46 -8.15
N THR A 425 -11.33 -41.64 -7.70
CA THR A 425 -12.56 -42.26 -8.20
C THR A 425 -13.63 -42.19 -7.12
N ASN A 426 -14.78 -41.60 -7.44
CA ASN A 426 -15.88 -41.49 -6.48
C ASN A 426 -16.73 -42.77 -6.40
N ASN A 427 -17.61 -42.86 -5.41
CA ASN A 427 -18.49 -44.02 -5.17
C ASN A 427 -19.47 -44.32 -6.32
N LYS A 428 -19.63 -43.39 -7.28
CA LYS A 428 -20.46 -43.55 -8.48
C LYS A 428 -19.63 -44.02 -9.70
N GLY A 429 -18.34 -44.28 -9.53
CA GLY A 429 -17.44 -44.75 -10.59
C GLY A 429 -16.80 -43.64 -11.42
N HIS A 430 -17.17 -42.36 -11.20
CA HIS A 430 -16.55 -41.27 -11.93
C HIS A 430 -15.13 -41.05 -11.45
N THR A 431 -14.19 -41.02 -12.39
CA THR A 431 -12.79 -40.78 -12.11
C THR A 431 -12.41 -39.36 -12.50
N GLU A 432 -11.76 -38.68 -11.56
CA GLU A 432 -11.16 -37.37 -11.74
C GLU A 432 -9.64 -37.52 -11.74
N LEU A 433 -9.00 -36.87 -12.70
CA LEU A 433 -7.54 -36.74 -12.77
C LEU A 433 -7.22 -35.27 -12.52
N THR A 434 -6.41 -35.01 -11.49
CA THR A 434 -6.06 -33.67 -11.03
C THR A 434 -4.56 -33.46 -11.12
N ALA A 435 -4.14 -32.36 -11.71
CA ALA A 435 -2.77 -31.89 -11.64
C ALA A 435 -2.71 -30.64 -10.74
N LYS A 436 -1.74 -30.61 -9.83
CA LYS A 436 -1.51 -29.48 -8.91
C LYS A 436 -0.04 -29.09 -8.91
N ARG A 437 0.28 -27.83 -9.14
CA ARG A 437 1.64 -27.31 -9.00
C ARG A 437 2.11 -27.41 -7.55
N LEU A 438 3.32 -27.92 -7.35
CA LEU A 438 3.91 -28.15 -6.03
C LEU A 438 4.75 -26.95 -5.60
N PRO A 439 4.76 -26.62 -4.29
CA PRO A 439 5.61 -25.55 -3.77
C PRO A 439 7.08 -25.97 -3.79
N THR A 440 7.96 -24.97 -3.83
CA THR A 440 9.41 -25.15 -3.69
C THR A 440 9.90 -24.40 -2.46
N ARG A 441 11.16 -24.64 -2.05
CA ARG A 441 11.77 -23.88 -0.94
C ARG A 441 11.81 -22.38 -1.20
N SER A 442 12.01 -21.97 -2.45
CA SER A 442 12.05 -20.57 -2.89
C SER A 442 10.68 -19.97 -3.18
N VAL A 443 9.67 -20.81 -3.45
CA VAL A 443 8.31 -20.41 -3.82
C VAL A 443 7.32 -21.26 -3.01
N PRO A 444 7.03 -20.87 -1.75
CA PRO A 444 6.16 -21.65 -0.86
C PRO A 444 4.68 -21.63 -1.30
N GLU A 445 4.27 -20.59 -2.04
CA GLU A 445 2.97 -20.53 -2.72
C GLU A 445 3.21 -20.67 -4.23
N PRO A 446 2.80 -21.79 -4.85
CA PRO A 446 3.04 -22.01 -6.28
C PRO A 446 2.41 -20.91 -7.13
N ASP A 447 3.15 -20.44 -8.15
CA ASP A 447 2.62 -19.50 -9.13
C ASP A 447 1.35 -20.06 -9.76
N CYS A 448 0.32 -19.23 -9.89
CA CYS A 448 -0.93 -19.61 -10.54
C CYS A 448 -0.82 -19.43 -12.06
N ILE A 449 -1.65 -20.17 -12.80
CA ILE A 449 -1.97 -19.92 -14.20
C ILE A 449 -3.36 -19.27 -14.29
N LEU A 450 -3.60 -18.54 -15.38
CA LEU A 450 -4.93 -18.06 -15.73
C LEU A 450 -5.57 -19.03 -16.72
N VAL A 451 -6.57 -19.78 -16.25
CA VAL A 451 -7.36 -20.66 -17.10
C VAL A 451 -8.55 -19.85 -17.60
N THR A 452 -8.70 -19.73 -18.92
CA THR A 452 -9.86 -19.08 -19.54
C THR A 452 -10.43 -19.98 -20.62
N ILE A 453 -11.68 -20.40 -20.45
CA ILE A 453 -12.42 -21.21 -21.42
C ILE A 453 -13.69 -20.43 -21.79
N PRO A 454 -13.64 -19.64 -22.87
CA PRO A 454 -14.73 -18.72 -23.24
C PRO A 454 -16.05 -19.45 -23.58
N GLU A 455 -16.00 -20.66 -24.11
CA GLU A 455 -17.18 -21.50 -24.36
C GLU A 455 -17.94 -21.83 -23.06
N LEU A 456 -17.24 -21.90 -21.94
CA LEU A 456 -17.86 -22.11 -20.62
C LEU A 456 -18.17 -20.79 -19.91
N SER A 457 -17.87 -19.63 -20.54
CA SER A 457 -17.83 -18.32 -19.88
C SER A 457 -17.02 -18.37 -18.57
N PHE A 458 -15.93 -19.12 -18.58
CA PHE A 458 -15.18 -19.46 -17.38
C PHE A 458 -13.80 -18.85 -17.40
N CYS A 459 -13.41 -18.24 -16.28
CA CYS A 459 -12.04 -17.91 -15.98
C CYS A 459 -11.73 -18.16 -14.51
N THR A 460 -10.52 -18.68 -14.23
CA THR A 460 -9.99 -18.79 -12.88
C THR A 460 -8.48 -18.59 -12.86
N ARG A 461 -7.97 -18.06 -11.75
CA ARG A 461 -6.56 -18.08 -11.36
C ARG A 461 -6.35 -19.27 -10.44
N THR A 462 -5.55 -20.25 -10.86
CA THR A 462 -5.37 -21.51 -10.12
C THR A 462 -3.99 -22.10 -10.31
N ALA A 463 -3.53 -22.87 -9.32
CA ALA A 463 -2.37 -23.76 -9.41
C ALA A 463 -2.79 -25.24 -9.52
N GLU A 464 -4.10 -25.50 -9.64
CA GLU A 464 -4.71 -26.84 -9.66
C GLU A 464 -5.77 -26.92 -10.78
N VAL A 465 -5.73 -28.00 -11.56
CA VAL A 465 -6.68 -28.28 -12.64
C VAL A 465 -7.13 -29.73 -12.57
N SER A 466 -8.42 -29.97 -12.79
CA SER A 466 -9.02 -31.31 -12.84
C SER A 466 -9.72 -31.57 -14.16
N TYR A 467 -9.66 -32.82 -14.62
CA TYR A 467 -10.49 -33.36 -15.70
C TYR A 467 -11.22 -34.61 -15.20
N THR A 468 -12.50 -34.73 -15.56
CA THR A 468 -13.24 -35.98 -15.44
C THR A 468 -12.97 -36.84 -16.66
N ILE A 469 -12.62 -38.10 -16.44
CA ILE A 469 -12.35 -39.08 -17.50
C ILE A 469 -13.42 -40.17 -17.50
N GLY A 470 -13.66 -40.80 -18.65
CA GLY A 470 -14.69 -41.82 -18.79
C GLY A 470 -14.37 -43.11 -18.04
N ASP A 471 -15.40 -43.92 -17.76
CA ASP A 471 -15.29 -45.18 -16.99
C ASP A 471 -14.40 -46.24 -17.67
N THR A 472 -14.19 -46.11 -18.98
CA THR A 472 -13.29 -46.94 -19.78
C THR A 472 -11.85 -46.43 -19.82
N ALA A 473 -11.52 -45.38 -19.06
CA ALA A 473 -10.17 -44.83 -19.05
C ALA A 473 -9.17 -45.79 -18.43
N GLU A 474 -8.01 -45.90 -19.07
CA GLU A 474 -6.85 -46.62 -18.55
C GLU A 474 -5.88 -45.60 -17.95
N ILE A 475 -5.42 -45.85 -16.71
CA ILE A 475 -4.41 -45.02 -16.05
C ILE A 475 -3.37 -45.94 -15.44
N TRP A 476 -2.12 -45.52 -15.56
CA TRP A 476 -0.99 -46.18 -14.93
C TRP A 476 -0.12 -45.16 -14.20
N PHE A 477 0.39 -45.58 -13.06
CA PHE A 477 1.39 -44.90 -12.26
C PHE A 477 2.57 -45.86 -12.05
N VAL A 478 3.79 -45.32 -11.99
CA VAL A 478 5.00 -46.10 -11.68
C VAL A 478 4.95 -46.66 -10.25
N ASP A 479 5.42 -47.90 -10.08
CA ASP A 479 5.45 -48.59 -8.78
C ASP A 479 6.33 -47.82 -7.77
N GLY A 480 5.79 -47.54 -6.57
CA GLY A 480 6.47 -46.78 -5.52
C GLY A 480 5.88 -45.39 -5.21
N SER A 481 4.81 -44.98 -5.91
CA SER A 481 3.97 -43.86 -5.47
C SER A 481 3.34 -44.14 -4.10
N ASP A 482 3.27 -43.13 -3.23
CA ASP A 482 2.82 -43.25 -1.83
C ASP A 482 1.37 -43.80 -1.63
N ASP A 483 0.60 -44.09 -2.70
CA ASP A 483 -0.72 -44.77 -2.58
C ASP A 483 -1.28 -45.37 -3.90
N GLY A 484 -0.47 -45.59 -4.94
CA GLY A 484 -0.93 -46.14 -6.25
C GLY A 484 -1.78 -45.19 -7.12
N ASP A 485 -2.26 -44.08 -6.56
CA ASP A 485 -3.14 -43.10 -7.21
C ASP A 485 -2.52 -41.69 -7.33
N ARG A 486 -1.21 -41.54 -7.08
CA ARG A 486 -0.49 -40.24 -7.14
C ARG A 486 0.89 -40.37 -7.75
N THR A 487 1.40 -39.35 -8.43
CA THR A 487 2.83 -39.25 -8.77
C THR A 487 3.25 -37.79 -8.93
N ARG A 488 4.54 -37.54 -9.08
CA ARG A 488 5.07 -36.21 -9.44
C ARG A 488 5.46 -36.19 -10.90
N PHE A 489 5.30 -35.07 -11.57
CA PHE A 489 5.78 -34.85 -12.93
C PHE A 489 6.26 -33.41 -13.11
N ASP A 490 7.18 -33.19 -14.04
CA ASP A 490 7.68 -31.87 -14.45
C ASP A 490 7.52 -31.64 -15.97
N PHE A 491 7.12 -32.67 -16.70
CA PHE A 491 6.82 -32.59 -18.12
C PHE A 491 5.66 -33.55 -18.47
N CYS A 492 4.83 -33.18 -19.44
CA CYS A 492 3.82 -34.08 -19.97
C CYS A 492 3.51 -33.75 -21.44
N ASP A 493 3.22 -34.79 -22.22
CA ASP A 493 2.88 -34.63 -23.63
C ASP A 493 2.01 -35.77 -24.17
N TRP A 494 1.42 -35.55 -25.33
CA TRP A 494 0.65 -36.57 -26.04
C TRP A 494 1.57 -37.55 -26.77
N ASN A 495 1.39 -38.85 -26.53
CA ASN A 495 2.02 -39.91 -27.32
C ASN A 495 1.07 -40.36 -28.45
N PRO A 496 1.38 -40.02 -29.72
CA PRO A 496 0.51 -40.35 -30.84
C PRO A 496 0.55 -41.82 -31.25
N VAL A 497 1.56 -42.59 -30.83
CA VAL A 497 1.71 -44.01 -31.18
C VAL A 497 0.82 -44.86 -30.26
N GLU A 498 0.93 -44.62 -28.95
CA GLU A 498 0.17 -45.36 -27.93
C GLU A 498 -1.24 -44.78 -27.71
N CYS A 499 -1.51 -43.60 -28.29
CA CYS A 499 -2.73 -42.82 -28.14
C CYS A 499 -3.06 -42.59 -26.65
N ARG A 500 -2.08 -42.12 -25.90
CA ARG A 500 -2.18 -41.84 -24.46
C ARG A 500 -1.41 -40.57 -24.10
N TYR A 501 -1.81 -39.93 -23.03
CA TYR A 501 -1.11 -38.78 -22.47
C TYR A 501 -0.09 -39.25 -21.44
N GLU A 502 1.16 -38.84 -21.60
CA GLU A 502 2.30 -39.33 -20.81
C GLU A 502 2.85 -38.22 -19.89
N PHE A 503 3.27 -38.63 -18.70
CA PHE A 503 3.80 -37.74 -17.67
C PHE A 503 5.20 -38.21 -17.30
N TYR A 504 6.12 -37.25 -17.23
CA TYR A 504 7.53 -37.48 -17.01
C TYR A 504 8.02 -36.71 -15.79
N TYR A 505 8.97 -37.29 -15.07
CA TYR A 505 9.71 -36.64 -13.99
C TYR A 505 11.19 -36.91 -14.20
N ASP A 506 12.03 -35.87 -14.27
CA ASP A 506 13.46 -36.00 -14.57
C ASP A 506 13.74 -36.86 -15.84
N ASN A 507 12.88 -36.73 -16.86
CA ASN A 507 12.86 -37.51 -18.13
C ASN A 507 12.47 -38.99 -18.02
N GLU A 508 12.03 -39.47 -16.86
CA GLU A 508 11.51 -40.83 -16.69
C GLU A 508 9.98 -40.83 -16.78
N LEU A 509 9.40 -41.80 -17.50
CA LEU A 509 7.96 -41.96 -17.60
C LEU A 509 7.40 -42.45 -16.25
N VAL A 510 6.61 -41.62 -15.59
CA VAL A 510 6.10 -41.86 -14.23
C VAL A 510 4.60 -42.12 -14.16
N ALA A 511 3.85 -41.68 -15.17
CA ALA A 511 2.45 -42.02 -15.33
C ALA A 511 2.02 -41.88 -16.80
N TRP A 512 0.91 -42.51 -17.14
CA TRP A 512 0.18 -42.21 -18.37
C TRP A 512 -1.32 -42.39 -18.17
N SER A 513 -2.11 -41.69 -18.97
CA SER A 513 -3.57 -41.84 -18.99
C SER A 513 -4.07 -41.95 -20.42
N LYS A 514 -5.09 -42.77 -20.62
CA LYS A 514 -5.77 -42.96 -21.89
C LYS A 514 -7.27 -42.92 -21.65
N SER A 515 -7.94 -41.92 -22.21
CA SER A 515 -9.39 -41.79 -22.14
C SER A 515 -9.93 -41.34 -23.49
N GLU A 516 -11.17 -41.73 -23.80
CA GLU A 516 -11.84 -41.24 -25.01
C GLU A 516 -12.00 -39.72 -24.98
N LYS A 517 -12.32 -39.15 -23.81
CA LYS A 517 -12.43 -37.71 -23.59
C LYS A 517 -12.01 -37.33 -22.18
N TYR A 518 -11.26 -36.24 -22.09
CA TYR A 518 -10.98 -35.50 -20.86
C TYR A 518 -11.99 -34.37 -20.77
N ARG A 519 -12.95 -34.49 -19.85
CA ARG A 519 -14.02 -33.51 -19.68
C ARG A 519 -13.62 -32.48 -18.64
N PHE A 520 -13.64 -31.21 -19.04
CA PHE A 520 -13.44 -30.09 -18.14
C PHE A 520 -14.79 -29.44 -17.87
N TYR A 521 -15.14 -29.36 -16.60
CA TYR A 521 -16.29 -28.62 -16.11
C TYR A 521 -15.76 -27.33 -15.50
N GLY A 522 -16.25 -26.18 -15.96
CA GLY A 522 -16.15 -24.98 -15.11
C GLY A 522 -16.91 -25.27 -13.80
N PRO A 523 -16.62 -24.56 -12.70
CA PRO A 523 -17.45 -24.67 -11.51
C PRO A 523 -18.90 -24.43 -11.93
N SER A 524 -19.78 -25.33 -11.49
CA SER A 524 -21.23 -25.23 -11.68
C SER A 524 -21.67 -23.80 -11.36
N ALA A 525 -22.44 -23.20 -12.27
CA ALA A 525 -23.11 -21.92 -12.06
C ALA A 525 -23.96 -21.92 -10.77
#